data_AF-A0A3D2Q7S1-F1
#
_entry.id   AF-A0A3D2Q7S1-F1
#
_cell.length_a   1.000
_cell.length_b   1.000
_cell.length_c   1.000
_cell.angle_alpha   90.00
_cell.angle_beta   90.00
_cell.angle_gamma   90.00
#
_symmetry.space_group_name_H-M   'P 1'
#
loop_
_entity.id
_entity.type
_entity.pdbx_description
1 polymer ?
#
loop_
_entity_poly.entity_id
_entity_poly.type
_entity_poly.pdbx_seq_one_letter_code
_entity_poly.pdbx_strand_id
1 'polypeptide(L)' 'MIGLFVYSARQGHRSATLTLPCATAYPPTLIQAAYRCLDGIFSKGAVYKKAGIFLTEIVNEKTVQLDLLAPSD' A
#
# COMPACT_ATOMS: atom_id res chain seq x y z
N MET A 1 -2.62 2.39 -6.78
CA MET A 1 -1.66 3.01 -5.83
C MET A 1 -1.95 2.59 -4.37
N ILE A 2 -0.93 2.38 -3.54
CA ILE A 2 -1.06 2.05 -2.09
C ILE A 2 -0.52 3.20 -1.23
N GLY A 3 -1.30 3.61 -0.24
CA GLY A 3 -0.91 4.62 0.73
C GLY A 3 -0.85 4.04 2.15
N LEU A 4 0.11 4.51 2.94
CA LEU A 4 0.23 4.22 4.36
C LEU A 4 0.29 5.52 5.14
N PHE A 5 -0.41 5.57 6.26
CA PHE A 5 -0.32 6.67 7.20
C PHE A 5 -0.05 6.19 8.62
N VAL A 6 0.63 7.04 9.39
CA VAL A 6 0.87 6.88 10.81
C VAL A 6 0.49 8.17 11.54
N TYR A 7 -0.02 8.02 12.77
CA TYR A 7 -0.37 9.15 13.63
C TYR A 7 0.38 9.06 14.95
N SER A 8 1.06 10.14 15.33
CA SER A 8 1.74 10.31 16.62
C SER A 8 1.19 11.52 17.35
N ALA A 9 1.09 11.42 18.68
CA ALA A 9 0.64 12.53 19.53
C ALA A 9 1.55 13.77 19.45
N ARG A 10 2.85 13.55 19.25
CA ARG A 10 3.88 14.61 19.31
C ARG A 10 4.27 15.13 17.93
N GLN A 11 4.17 14.30 16.91
CA GLN A 11 4.64 14.60 15.55
C GLN A 11 3.49 14.75 14.54
N GLY A 12 2.24 14.57 14.97
CA GLY A 12 1.08 14.69 14.10
C GLY A 12 0.90 13.50 13.14
N HIS A 13 0.31 13.77 11.99
CA HIS A 13 0.03 12.79 10.94
C HIS A 13 1.16 12.78 9.91
N ARG A 14 1.63 11.58 9.54
CA ARG A 14 2.57 11.38 8.42
C ARG A 14 2.00 10.32 7.49
N SER A 15 2.19 10.52 6.19
CA SER A 15 1.74 9.59 5.16
C SER A 15 2.78 9.43 4.06
N ALA A 16 2.81 8.25 3.46
CA ALA A 16 3.58 7.93 2.28
C ALA A 16 2.72 7.13 1.32
N THR A 17 3.06 7.22 0.04
CA THR A 17 2.30 6.59 -1.02
C THR A 17 3.26 6.00 -2.04
N LEU A 18 2.90 4.84 -2.57
CA LEU A 18 3.67 4.09 -3.54
C LEU A 18 2.76 3.59 -4.66
N THR A 19 3.20 3.79 -5.89
CA THR A 19 2.51 3.26 -7.07
C THR A 19 3.02 1.85 -7.33
N LEU A 20 2.09 0.90 -7.43
CA LEU A 20 2.40 -0.47 -7.81
C LEU A 20 2.51 -0.54 -9.34
N PRO A 21 3.49 -1.30 -9.89
CA PRO A 21 3.67 -1.40 -11.34
C PRO A 21 2.51 -2.13 -12.03
N CYS A 22 1.81 -2.99 -11.28
CA CYS A 22 0.61 -3.68 -11.71
C CYS A 22 -0.40 -3.70 -10.56
N ALA A 23 -1.69 -3.56 -10.87
CA ALA A 23 -2.74 -3.75 -9.90
C ALA A 23 -2.72 -5.21 -9.40
N THR A 24 -2.78 -5.42 -8.10
CA THR A 24 -2.69 -6.76 -7.52
C THR A 24 -3.49 -6.85 -6.24
N ALA A 25 -4.14 -8.00 -6.04
CA ALA A 25 -4.77 -8.39 -4.78
C ALA A 25 -3.87 -9.32 -3.95
N TYR A 26 -2.65 -9.62 -4.41
CA TYR A 26 -1.77 -10.60 -3.76
C TYR A 26 -1.20 -10.04 -2.43
N PRO A 27 -1.57 -10.62 -1.26
CA PRO A 27 -1.24 -10.03 0.04
C PRO A 27 0.26 -9.82 0.29
N PRO A 28 1.17 -10.74 -0.10
CA PRO A 28 2.60 -10.54 0.09
C PRO A 28 3.14 -9.28 -0.60
N THR A 29 2.71 -9.00 -1.84
CA THR A 29 3.12 -7.79 -2.57
C THR A 29 2.59 -6.54 -1.89
N LEU A 30 1.33 -6.56 -1.42
CA LEU A 30 0.73 -5.43 -0.72
C LEU A 30 1.42 -5.15 0.62
N ILE A 31 1.75 -6.20 1.39
CA ILE A 31 2.46 -6.08 2.66
C ILE A 31 3.87 -5.50 2.43
N GLN A 32 4.61 -6.02 1.45
CA GLN A 32 5.94 -5.49 1.13
C GLN A 32 5.89 -4.01 0.73
N ALA A 33 4.92 -3.62 -0.09
CA ALA A 33 4.72 -2.23 -0.47
C ALA A 33 4.38 -1.34 0.73
N ALA A 34 3.55 -1.83 1.65
CA ALA A 34 3.22 -1.13 2.89
C ALA A 34 4.47 -0.91 3.77
N TYR A 35 5.33 -1.92 3.92
CA TYR A 35 6.60 -1.77 4.63
C TYR A 35 7.50 -0.71 4.00
N ARG A 36 7.63 -0.68 2.66
CA ARG A 36 8.39 0.37 1.97
C ARG A 36 7.84 1.77 2.25
N CYS A 37 6.53 1.94 2.28
CA CYS A 37 5.92 3.21 2.67
C CYS A 37 6.21 3.56 4.13
N LEU A 38 6.16 2.56 5.03
CA LEU A 38 6.46 2.75 6.45
C LEU A 38 7.89 3.21 6.66
N ASP A 39 8.87 2.62 5.97
CA ASP A 39 10.28 3.00 6.09
C ASP A 39 10.53 4.49 5.79
N GLY A 40 9.76 5.08 4.87
CA GLY A 40 9.86 6.50 4.52
C GLY A 40 9.28 7.47 5.55
N ILE A 41 8.38 7.02 6.43
CA ILE A 41 7.68 7.89 7.39
C ILE A 41 7.86 7.47 8.86
N PHE A 42 8.45 6.30 9.07
CA PHE A 42 8.85 5.82 10.37
C PHE A 42 10.01 6.64 10.91
N SER A 43 10.02 6.85 12.21
CA SER A 43 11.03 7.62 12.92
C SER A 43 11.27 6.95 14.25
N LYS A 44 12.50 6.47 14.43
CA LYS A 44 12.90 5.76 15.64
C LYS A 44 12.70 6.65 16.87
N GLY A 45 12.12 6.09 17.93
CA GLY A 45 11.82 6.82 19.17
C GLY A 45 10.50 7.61 19.13
N ALA A 46 9.79 7.64 18.00
CA ALA A 46 8.43 8.16 17.95
C ALA A 46 7.43 7.14 18.53
N VAL A 47 6.46 7.64 19.28
CA VAL A 47 5.32 6.83 19.75
C VAL A 47 4.16 7.03 18.78
N TYR A 48 3.78 5.97 18.09
CA TYR A 48 2.66 5.95 17.17
C TYR A 48 1.40 5.43 17.87
N LYS A 49 0.28 6.11 17.63
CA LYS A 49 -1.04 5.76 18.18
C LYS A 49 -1.87 4.96 17.19
N LYS A 50 -1.72 5.23 15.90
CA LYS A 50 -2.51 4.62 14.82
C LYS A 50 -1.66 4.49 13.57
N ALA A 51 -1.86 3.39 12.84
CA ALA A 51 -1.42 3.23 11.47
C ALA A 51 -2.60 2.77 10.61
N GLY A 52 -2.54 3.03 9.31
CA GLY A 52 -3.54 2.54 8.38
C GLY A 52 -3.00 2.48 6.97
N ILE A 53 -3.55 1.55 6.19
CA ILE A 53 -3.26 1.37 4.78
C ILE A 53 -4.54 1.67 4.00
N PHE A 54 -4.40 2.33 2.86
CA PHE A 54 -5.50 2.53 1.93
C PHE A 54 -5.03 2.20 0.51
N LEU A 55 -5.95 1.63 -0.26
CA LEU A 55 -5.75 1.29 -1.67
C LEU A 55 -6.57 2.24 -2.53
N THR A 56 -5.98 2.65 -3.64
CA THR A 56 -6.57 3.55 -4.63
C THR A 56 -6.30 3.01 -6.02
N GLU A 57 -7.01 3.52 -7.02
CA GLU A 57 -6.95 2.99 -8.39
C GLU A 57 -7.37 1.51 -8.43
N ILE A 58 -8.48 1.20 -7.76
CA ILE A 58 -9.05 -0.14 -7.79
C ILE A 58 -9.58 -0.38 -9.20
N VAL A 59 -9.12 -1.48 -9.78
CA VAL A 59 -9.50 -1.94 -11.11
C VAL A 59 -10.36 -3.18 -10.99
N ASN A 60 -11.19 -3.44 -11.99
CA ASN A 60 -11.93 -4.69 -12.06
C ASN A 60 -10.95 -5.83 -12.42
N GLU A 61 -11.03 -6.93 -11.68
CA GLU A 61 -10.16 -8.10 -11.83
C GLU A 61 -10.15 -8.64 -13.27
N LYS A 62 -11.27 -8.55 -13.98
CA LYS A 62 -11.40 -9.01 -15.38
C LYS A 62 -10.73 -8.09 -16.40
N THR A 63 -10.39 -6.85 -16.01
CA THR A 63 -9.80 -5.84 -16.90
C THR A 63 -8.28 -5.85 -16.86
N VAL A 64 -7.69 -6.48 -15.84
CA VAL A 64 -6.25 -6.64 -15.73
C VAL A 64 -5.92 -8.09 -15.95
N GLN A 65 -5.31 -8.37 -17.10
CA GLN A 65 -4.84 -9.71 -17.42
C GLN A 65 -3.67 -10.07 -16.49
N LEU A 66 -4.02 -10.70 -15.37
CA LEU A 66 -3.08 -11.20 -14.35
C LEU A 66 -2.57 -12.61 -14.69
N ASP A 67 -3.18 -13.26 -15.67
CA ASP A 67 -2.88 -14.62 -16.08
C ASP A 67 -2.55 -14.66 -17.58
N LEU A 68 -1.31 -15.04 -17.89
CA LEU A 68 -0.84 -15.30 -19.25
C LEU A 68 -1.57 -16.48 -19.91
N LEU A 69 -2.24 -17.33 -19.11
CA LEU A 69 -2.93 -18.54 -19.53
C LEU A 69 -4.46 -18.45 -19.38
N ALA A 70 -5.01 -17.29 -19.00
CA ALA A 70 -6.45 -17.13 -18.94
C ALA A 70 -7.04 -17.27 -20.36
N PRO A 71 -8.09 -18.09 -20.54
CA PRO A 71 -8.76 -18.22 -21.82
C PRO A 71 -9.34 -16.86 -22.24
N SER A 72 -9.01 -16.44 -23.46
CA SER A 72 -9.69 -15.35 -24.14
C SER A 72 -11.06 -15.88 -24.59
N ASP A 73 -12.13 -15.34 -24.01
CA ASP A 73 -13.51 -15.54 -24.49
C ASP A 73 -13.76 -14.71 -25.76
#